data_AF-A0A7Y1TJ12-F1
#
_entry.id   AF-A0A7Y1TJ12-F1
#
_cell.length_a   1.000
_cell.length_b   1.000
_cell.length_c   1.000
_cell.angle_alpha   90.00
_cell.angle_beta   90.00
_cell.angle_gamma   90.00
#
_symmetry.space_group_name_H-M   'P 1'
#
loop_
_entity.id
_entity.type
_entity.pdbx_description
1 polymer ?
#
loop_
_entity_poly.entity_id
_entity_poly.type
_entity_poly.pdbx_seq_one_letter_code
_entity_poly.pdbx_strand_id
1 'polypeptide(L)'
;KFNEGDTDMLVFYERIEYKLKGELFEHVSHMVTKGVDHWHTAISRTVGLPAAISAKMILNGEITSRGVLFPWVAEVYDPVLDELAELGIAYSSYDTKIKYSQYH
;
A
#
# COMPACT_ATOMS: atom_id res chain seq x y z
N LYS A 1 -15.59 -20.02 -8.00
CA LYS A 1 -15.61 -19.21 -9.24
C LYS A 1 -16.44 -17.97 -8.95
N PHE A 2 -15.99 -16.78 -9.37
CA PHE A 2 -16.81 -15.57 -9.29
C PHE A 2 -18.01 -15.71 -10.24
N ASN A 3 -19.21 -15.40 -9.75
CA ASN A 3 -20.40 -15.25 -10.59
C ASN A 3 -20.47 -13.83 -11.17
N GLU A 4 -21.36 -13.61 -12.14
CA GLU A 4 -21.68 -12.25 -12.58
C GLU A 4 -22.19 -11.43 -11.39
N GLY A 5 -21.55 -10.28 -11.15
CA GLY A 5 -21.85 -9.39 -10.02
C GLY A 5 -21.03 -9.67 -8.76
N ASP A 6 -20.32 -10.79 -8.66
CA ASP A 6 -19.39 -11.03 -7.55
C ASP A 6 -18.13 -10.15 -7.71
N THR A 7 -17.59 -9.69 -6.58
CA THR A 7 -16.34 -8.93 -6.49
C THR A 7 -15.51 -9.41 -5.30
N ASP A 8 -14.24 -9.06 -5.26
CA ASP A 8 -13.31 -9.44 -4.19
C ASP A 8 -13.03 -8.27 -3.23
N MET A 9 -12.29 -8.59 -2.17
CA MET A 9 -11.80 -7.61 -1.22
C MET A 9 -10.37 -8.01 -0.84
N LEU A 10 -9.47 -7.03 -0.86
CA LEU A 10 -8.12 -7.17 -0.37
C LEU A 10 -8.00 -6.43 0.97
N VAL A 11 -7.46 -7.15 1.96
CA VAL A 11 -7.13 -6.61 3.27
C VAL A 11 -5.62 -6.77 3.46
N PHE A 12 -4.95 -5.65 3.66
CA PHE A 12 -3.55 -5.60 4.08
C PHE A 12 -3.50 -5.12 5.54
N TYR A 13 -2.70 -5.80 6.36
CA TYR A 13 -2.47 -5.44 7.74
C TYR A 13 -1.04 -5.79 8.10
N GLU A 14 -0.29 -4.79 8.54
CA GLU A 14 1.08 -4.90 9.01
C GLU A 14 1.15 -4.30 10.41
N ARG A 15 1.89 -5.00 11.28
CA ARG A 15 2.14 -4.57 12.65
C ARG A 15 3.62 -4.72 12.95
N ILE A 16 4.25 -3.64 13.39
CA ILE A 16 5.68 -3.59 13.71
C ILE A 16 5.83 -3.04 15.13
N GLU A 17 6.46 -3.82 16.00
CA GLU A 17 6.86 -3.34 17.33
C GLU A 17 8.30 -2.81 17.27
N TYR A 18 8.52 -1.63 17.84
CA TYR A 18 9.83 -1.00 17.87
C TYR A 18 10.09 -0.27 19.19
N LYS A 19 11.37 0.00 19.46
CA LYS A 19 11.81 0.78 20.61
C LYS A 19 12.27 2.15 20.14
N LEU A 20 11.71 3.20 20.74
CA LEU A 20 12.14 4.57 20.53
C LEU A 20 12.49 5.20 21.87
N LYS A 21 13.77 5.59 22.04
CA LYS A 21 14.31 6.17 23.28
C LYS A 21 14.03 5.33 24.54
N GLY A 22 14.05 4.00 24.40
CA GLY A 22 13.81 3.06 25.49
C GLY A 22 12.33 2.75 25.76
N GLU A 23 11.40 3.45 25.12
CA GLU A 23 9.96 3.18 25.21
C GLU A 23 9.50 2.30 24.04
N LEU A 24 8.54 1.42 24.29
CA LEU A 24 7.97 0.55 23.26
C LEU A 24 6.81 1.23 22.53
N PHE A 25 6.79 1.03 21.22
CA PHE A 25 5.73 1.46 20.33
C PHE A 25 5.33 0.30 19.41
N GLU A 26 4.09 0.38 18.96
CA GLU A 26 3.51 -0.44 17.93
C GLU A 26 3.09 0.47 16.79
N HIS A 27 3.65 0.24 15.61
CA HIS A 27 3.17 0.81 14.36
C HIS A 27 2.20 -0.18 13.71
N VAL A 28 1.00 0.30 13.36
CA VAL A 28 0.02 -0.47 12.59
C VAL A 28 -0.20 0.24 11.27
N SER A 29 -0.09 -0.50 10.17
CA SER A 29 -0.44 -0.06 8.82
C SER A 29 -1.48 -1.01 8.24
N HIS A 30 -2.55 -0.48 7.66
CA HIS A 30 -3.63 -1.29 7.14
C HIS A 30 -4.34 -0.65 5.95
N MET A 31 -4.88 -1.48 5.08
CA MET A 31 -5.63 -1.07 3.90
C MET A 31 -6.75 -2.07 3.63
N VAL A 32 -7.92 -1.56 3.30
CA VAL A 32 -9.05 -2.37 2.83
C VAL A 32 -9.51 -1.79 1.50
N THR A 33 -9.52 -2.63 0.47
CA THR A 33 -10.01 -2.23 -0.86
C THR A 33 -10.91 -3.31 -1.44
N LYS A 34 -12.00 -2.89 -2.07
CA LYS A 34 -12.98 -3.78 -2.70
C LYS A 34 -12.88 -3.63 -4.21
N GLY A 35 -13.08 -4.73 -4.93
CA GLY A 35 -13.24 -4.66 -6.36
C GLY A 35 -14.50 -3.89 -6.72
N VAL A 36 -14.45 -3.17 -7.83
CA VAL A 36 -15.56 -2.33 -8.30
C VAL A 36 -16.61 -3.18 -9.01
N ASP A 37 -16.15 -4.16 -9.78
CA ASP A 37 -16.97 -5.09 -10.56
C ASP A 37 -16.17 -6.36 -10.89
N HIS A 38 -16.78 -7.25 -11.69
CA HIS A 38 -16.22 -8.53 -12.10
C HIS A 38 -14.89 -8.43 -12.87
N TRP A 39 -14.65 -7.32 -13.58
CA TRP A 39 -13.41 -7.06 -14.34
C TRP A 39 -12.38 -6.29 -13.51
N HIS A 40 -12.85 -5.35 -12.68
CA HIS A 40 -12.03 -4.45 -11.87
C HIS A 40 -11.96 -4.91 -10.41
N THR A 41 -11.39 -6.09 -10.20
CA THR A 41 -11.17 -6.68 -8.87
C THR A 41 -10.16 -5.86 -8.04
N ALA A 42 -10.27 -5.91 -6.72
CA ALA A 42 -9.32 -5.37 -5.74
C ALA A 42 -7.91 -5.86 -6.03
N ILE A 43 -7.71 -7.16 -6.30
CA ILE A 43 -6.40 -7.71 -6.66
C ILE A 43 -5.89 -7.12 -7.98
N SER A 44 -6.72 -7.10 -9.03
CA SER A 44 -6.33 -6.57 -10.35
C SER A 44 -5.88 -5.10 -10.24
N ARG A 45 -6.65 -4.30 -9.50
CA ARG A 45 -6.35 -2.88 -9.27
C ARG A 45 -5.05 -2.71 -8.47
N THR A 46 -4.89 -3.42 -7.36
CA THR A 46 -3.72 -3.26 -6.48
C THR A 46 -2.42 -3.82 -7.05
N VAL A 47 -2.48 -4.74 -8.01
CA VAL A 47 -1.28 -5.26 -8.70
C VAL A 47 -0.98 -4.48 -9.98
N GLY A 48 -2.01 -4.18 -10.79
CA GLY A 48 -1.85 -3.57 -12.11
C GLY A 48 -1.61 -2.06 -12.07
N LEU A 49 -2.31 -1.33 -11.21
CA LEU A 49 -2.20 0.14 -11.15
C LEU A 49 -0.81 0.62 -10.76
N PRO A 50 -0.11 0.06 -9.75
CA PRO A 50 1.25 0.52 -9.43
C PRO A 50 2.21 0.39 -10.61
N ALA A 51 2.10 -0.69 -11.39
CA ALA A 51 2.92 -0.90 -12.58
C ALA A 51 2.57 0.09 -13.71
N ALA A 52 1.29 0.34 -13.95
CA ALA A 52 0.82 1.29 -14.96
C ALA A 52 1.22 2.74 -14.62
N ILE A 53 1.07 3.13 -13.35
CA ILE A 53 1.47 4.45 -12.83
C ILE A 53 2.98 4.64 -12.98
N SER A 54 3.78 3.65 -12.57
CA SER A 54 5.25 3.70 -12.71
C SER A 54 5.66 3.86 -14.18
N ALA A 55 5.02 3.13 -15.09
CA ALA A 55 5.28 3.25 -16.53
C ALA A 55 4.92 4.65 -17.05
N LYS A 56 3.78 5.21 -16.64
CA LYS A 56 3.37 6.58 -16.97
C LYS A 56 4.40 7.60 -16.49
N MET A 57 4.86 7.50 -15.25
CA MET A 57 5.84 8.41 -14.64
C MET A 57 7.20 8.36 -15.35
N ILE A 58 7.66 7.17 -15.76
CA ILE A 58 8.88 7.03 -16.56
C ILE A 58 8.73 7.72 -17.92
N LEU A 59 7.60 7.53 -18.59
CA LEU A 59 7.33 8.15 -19.90
C LEU A 59 7.22 9.67 -19.83
N ASN A 60 6.68 10.20 -18.72
CA ASN A 60 6.57 11.63 -18.47
C ASN A 60 7.89 12.27 -17.98
N GLY A 61 8.90 11.47 -17.66
CA GLY A 61 10.17 11.96 -17.10
C GLY A 61 10.07 12.40 -15.64
N GLU A 62 9.07 11.91 -14.90
CA GLU A 62 8.92 12.13 -13.46
C GLU A 62 9.87 11.22 -12.65
N ILE A 63 10.06 9.98 -13.10
CA ILE A 63 11.13 9.08 -12.61
C ILE A 63 12.32 9.20 -13.56
N THR A 64 13.42 9.77 -13.05
CA THR A 64 14.61 10.13 -13.83
C THR A 64 15.83 9.26 -13.53
N SER A 65 15.87 8.66 -12.33
CA SER A 65 16.96 7.76 -11.96
C SER A 65 17.11 6.60 -12.94
N ARG A 66 18.36 6.25 -13.26
CA ARG A 66 18.72 5.21 -14.22
C ARG A 66 19.21 3.95 -13.53
N GLY A 67 19.05 2.81 -14.19
CA GLY A 67 19.48 1.51 -13.71
C GLY A 67 18.31 0.66 -13.22
N VAL A 68 18.60 -0.35 -12.40
CA VAL A 68 17.57 -1.19 -11.79
C VAL A 68 17.10 -0.51 -10.51
N LEU A 69 15.90 0.07 -10.54
CA LEU A 69 15.27 0.69 -9.40
C LEU A 69 14.35 -0.29 -8.68
N PHE A 70 14.31 -0.17 -7.36
CA PHE A 70 13.41 -0.94 -6.51
C PHE A 70 12.20 -0.10 -6.10
N PRO A 71 11.04 -0.72 -5.83
CA PRO A 71 9.80 0.00 -5.51
C PRO A 71 9.81 0.72 -4.15
N TRP A 72 10.83 0.53 -3.31
CA TRP A 72 11.02 1.25 -2.04
C TRP A 72 11.93 2.48 -2.17
N VAL A 73 12.40 2.81 -3.37
CA VAL A 73 13.13 4.06 -3.62
C VAL A 73 12.11 5.20 -3.60
N ALA A 74 12.35 6.25 -2.80
CA ALA A 74 11.40 7.36 -2.58
C ALA A 74 10.89 8.00 -3.89
N GLU A 75 11.77 8.21 -4.88
CA GLU A 75 11.40 8.74 -6.22
C GLU A 75 10.35 7.88 -6.94
N VAL A 76 10.24 6.59 -6.62
CA VAL A 76 9.25 5.67 -7.17
C VAL A 76 8.08 5.49 -6.19
N TYR A 77 8.39 5.22 -4.92
CA TYR A 77 7.42 4.83 -3.91
C TYR A 77 6.40 5.93 -3.62
N ASP A 78 6.88 7.14 -3.31
CA ASP A 78 6.04 8.25 -2.88
C ASP A 78 5.03 8.67 -3.96
N PRO A 79 5.44 8.96 -5.22
CA PRO A 79 4.47 9.41 -6.22
C PRO A 79 3.51 8.29 -6.65
N VAL A 80 3.95 7.02 -6.66
CA VAL A 80 3.05 5.89 -6.96
C VAL A 80 1.98 5.76 -5.89
N LEU A 81 2.31 5.93 -4.61
CA LEU A 81 1.32 5.91 -3.54
C LEU A 81 0.35 7.10 -3.59
N ASP A 82 0.85 8.30 -3.89
CA ASP A 82 0.02 9.49 -4.02
C ASP A 82 -1.05 9.31 -5.11
N GLU A 83 -0.67 8.83 -6.29
CA GLU A 83 -1.61 8.57 -7.38
C GLU A 83 -2.56 7.40 -7.08
N LEU A 84 -2.09 6.35 -6.41
CA LEU A 84 -2.97 5.26 -5.94
C LEU A 84 -4.03 5.79 -4.96
N ALA A 85 -3.68 6.74 -4.09
CA ALA A 85 -4.62 7.36 -3.16
C ALA A 85 -5.70 8.15 -3.89
N GLU A 86 -5.35 8.88 -4.97
CA GLU A 86 -6.33 9.56 -5.84
C GLU A 86 -7.29 8.57 -6.51
N LEU A 87 -6.85 7.34 -6.77
CA LEU A 87 -7.65 6.24 -7.31
C LEU A 87 -8.43 5.46 -6.23
N GLY A 88 -8.43 5.93 -4.99
CA GLY A 88 -9.14 5.34 -3.86
C GLY A 88 -8.47 4.09 -3.27
N ILE A 89 -7.16 3.92 -3.50
CA ILE A 89 -6.34 2.85 -2.90
C ILE A 89 -5.33 3.52 -1.97
N ALA A 90 -5.69 3.64 -0.70
CA ALA A 90 -4.84 4.25 0.32
C ALA A 90 -4.80 3.36 1.58
N TYR A 91 -3.64 3.32 2.23
CA TYR A 91 -3.50 2.72 3.54
C TYR A 91 -3.62 3.80 4.62
N SER A 92 -3.93 3.37 5.83
CA SER A 92 -3.90 4.21 7.03
C SER A 92 -2.91 3.60 8.02
N SER A 93 -2.16 4.44 8.71
CA SER A 93 -1.22 4.00 9.73
C SER A 93 -1.25 4.86 10.97
N TYR A 94 -0.90 4.26 12.10
CA TYR A 94 -0.80 4.94 13.39
C TYR A 94 0.21 4.25 14.31
N ASP A 95 0.76 5.05 15.21
CA ASP A 95 1.72 4.60 16.22
C ASP A 95 1.10 4.70 17.62
N THR A 96 1.14 3.61 18.36
CA THR A 96 0.64 3.54 19.74
C THR A 96 1.74 3.10 20.68
N LYS A 97 1.91 3.81 21.80
CA LYS A 97 2.82 3.38 22.87
C LYS A 97 2.24 2.15 23.57
N ILE A 98 3.02 1.07 23.67
CA ILE A 98 2.57 -0.19 24.28
C ILE A 98 3.33 -0.50 25.57
N LYS A 99 2.72 -1.30 26.43
CA LYS A 99 3.35 -1.83 27.67
C LYS A 99 3.46 -3.34 27.55
N TYR A 100 4.60 -3.91 27.97
CA TYR A 100 4.85 -5.36 27.97
C TYR A 100 3.79 -6.20 28.71
N SER A 101 2.99 -5.63 29.61
CA SER A 101 2.01 -6.39 30.41
C SER A 101 0.71 -6.72 29.68
N GLN A 102 0.52 -6.33 28.41
CA GLN A 102 -0.71 -6.64 27.65
C GLN A 102 -0.69 -8.03 26.98
N TYR A 103 0.35 -8.83 27.21
CA TYR A 103 0.54 -10.17 26.62
C TYR A 103 0.57 -11.32 27.64
N HIS A 104 -0.06 -11.16 28.81
CA HIS A 104 -0.19 -12.23 29.82
C HIS A 104 -1.67 -12.52 30.11
#